data_AF-A0A1F3NEY8-F1
#
_entry.id   AF-A0A1F3NEY8-F1
#
_cell.length_a   1.000
_cell.length_b   1.000
_cell.length_c   1.000
_cell.angle_alpha   90.00
_cell.angle_beta   90.00
_cell.angle_gamma   90.00
#
_symmetry.space_group_name_H-M   'P 1'
#
loop_
_entity.id
_entity.type
_entity.pdbx_description
1 polymer ?
#
loop_
_entity_poly.entity_id
_entity_poly.type
_entity_poly.pdbx_seq_one_letter_code
_entity_poly.pdbx_strand_id
1 'polypeptide(L)'
;MTISDYYQILGLPFSSSVNDIKKAYRQKARLYHPDINPSPEARDKFILATEAYEFLIANHERITANDEAYRQAMDNWKKYRQDRSKQRARAYARASYVRFKKTKFYKTTRIFDGTTIIFSLVLSIMIVIYTIIGYIYRLAHPLPDPEMPTIVVFLMLLTLGMTFVVVSLIYLKAYIETSKKPRKKA
;
A
#
# COMPACT_ATOMS: atom_id res chain seq x y z
N MET A 1 -7.54 -31.08 8.54
CA MET A 1 -7.99 -31.03 9.94
C MET A 1 -9.35 -31.66 10.02
N THR A 2 -9.42 -32.77 10.73
CA THR A 2 -10.66 -33.43 11.13
C THR A 2 -11.14 -32.87 12.46
N ILE A 3 -12.32 -33.29 12.89
CA ILE A 3 -12.82 -32.92 14.21
C ILE A 3 -11.99 -33.52 15.35
N SER A 4 -11.48 -34.74 15.17
CA SER A 4 -10.63 -35.40 16.15
C SER A 4 -9.37 -34.58 16.42
N ASP A 5 -8.79 -34.02 15.35
CA ASP A 5 -7.62 -33.14 15.44
C ASP A 5 -7.91 -31.91 16.33
N TYR A 6 -9.12 -31.34 16.28
CA TYR A 6 -9.47 -30.17 17.11
C TYR A 6 -9.57 -30.50 18.59
N TYR A 7 -10.17 -31.64 18.93
CA TYR A 7 -10.18 -32.13 20.30
C TYR A 7 -8.75 -32.46 20.78
N GLN A 8 -7.93 -33.07 19.93
CA GLN A 8 -6.52 -33.37 20.23
C GLN A 8 -5.67 -32.10 20.45
N ILE A 9 -5.87 -31.04 19.65
CA ILE A 9 -5.18 -29.75 19.81
C ILE A 9 -5.48 -29.13 21.19
N LEU A 10 -6.73 -29.23 21.65
CA LEU A 10 -7.12 -28.78 22.98
C LEU A 10 -6.72 -29.76 24.09
N GLY A 11 -6.33 -30.99 23.73
CA GLY A 11 -6.00 -32.06 24.68
C GLY A 11 -7.23 -32.65 25.38
N LEU A 12 -8.36 -32.71 24.67
CA LEU A 12 -9.63 -33.18 25.18
C LEU A 12 -10.09 -34.45 24.45
N PRO A 13 -10.84 -35.35 25.10
CA PRO A 13 -11.57 -36.42 24.42
C PRO A 13 -12.74 -35.87 23.59
N PHE A 14 -13.17 -36.63 22.58
CA PHE A 14 -14.27 -36.25 21.68
C PHE A 14 -15.60 -36.02 22.42
N SER A 15 -15.81 -36.68 23.56
CA SER A 15 -17.01 -36.56 24.41
C SER A 15 -16.99 -35.37 25.38
N SER A 16 -16.00 -34.48 25.29
CA SER A 16 -15.90 -33.32 26.20
C SER A 16 -17.04 -32.32 26.04
N SER A 17 -17.49 -31.77 27.16
CA SER A 17 -18.55 -30.76 27.21
C SER A 17 -18.05 -29.39 26.73
N VAL A 18 -18.98 -28.49 26.39
CA VAL A 18 -18.69 -27.08 26.07
C VAL A 18 -17.87 -26.40 27.18
N ASN A 19 -18.14 -26.73 28.45
CA ASN A 19 -17.42 -26.16 29.59
C ASN A 19 -15.97 -26.62 29.64
N ASP A 20 -15.71 -27.89 29.32
CA ASP A 20 -14.35 -28.45 29.25
C ASP A 20 -13.57 -27.81 28.08
N ILE A 21 -14.22 -27.66 26.93
CA ILE A 21 -13.66 -26.99 25.75
C ILE A 21 -13.23 -25.55 26.09
N LYS A 22 -14.10 -24.79 26.75
CA LYS A 22 -13.77 -23.42 27.22
C LYS A 22 -12.63 -23.41 28.23
N LYS A 23 -12.60 -24.36 29.16
CA LYS A 23 -11.56 -24.46 30.19
C LYS A 23 -10.19 -24.78 29.57
N ALA A 24 -10.13 -25.78 28.69
CA ALA A 24 -8.92 -26.18 27.99
C ALA A 24 -8.38 -25.05 27.11
N TYR A 25 -9.25 -24.37 26.35
CA TYR A 25 -8.86 -23.22 25.54
C TYR A 25 -8.21 -22.11 26.38
N ARG A 26 -8.82 -21.71 27.51
CA ARG A 26 -8.25 -20.68 28.39
C ARG A 26 -6.84 -21.04 28.89
N GLN A 27 -6.62 -22.31 29.23
CA GLN A 27 -5.31 -22.80 29.66
C GLN A 27 -4.28 -22.74 28.52
N LYS A 28 -4.63 -23.23 27.33
CA LYS A 28 -3.76 -23.20 26.14
C LYS A 28 -3.48 -21.78 25.66
N ALA A 29 -4.49 -20.91 25.66
CA ALA A 29 -4.37 -19.50 25.28
C ALA A 29 -3.38 -18.76 26.18
N ARG A 30 -3.43 -18.97 27.50
CA ARG A 30 -2.45 -18.40 28.44
C ARG A 30 -1.05 -18.97 28.23
N LEU A 31 -0.93 -20.28 27.98
CA LEU A 31 0.35 -20.96 27.77
C LEU A 31 1.08 -20.50 26.49
N TYR A 32 0.32 -20.20 25.44
CA TYR A 32 0.85 -19.83 24.12
C TYR A 32 0.72 -18.34 23.79
N HIS A 33 0.30 -17.51 24.74
CA HIS A 33 0.19 -16.07 24.53
C HIS A 33 1.57 -15.48 24.20
N PRO A 34 1.70 -14.61 23.17
CA PRO A 34 3.01 -14.08 22.76
C PRO A 34 3.72 -13.29 23.87
N ASP A 35 2.97 -12.66 24.77
CA ASP A 35 3.56 -11.92 25.90
C ASP A 35 4.10 -12.84 27.01
N ILE A 36 3.62 -14.09 27.09
CA ILE A 36 4.03 -15.07 28.11
C ILE A 36 5.06 -16.04 27.53
N ASN A 37 4.90 -16.40 26.26
CA ASN A 37 5.73 -17.37 25.55
C ASN A 37 6.27 -16.77 24.25
N PRO A 38 7.54 -16.32 24.23
CA PRO A 38 8.15 -15.67 23.07
C PRO A 38 8.62 -16.68 22.00
N SER A 39 8.39 -17.99 22.18
CA SER A 39 8.80 -18.99 21.20
C SER A 39 8.08 -18.76 19.85
N PRO A 40 8.79 -18.88 18.71
CA PRO A 40 8.16 -18.77 17.40
C PRO A 40 7.05 -19.81 17.20
N GLU A 41 7.16 -20.99 17.81
CA GLU A 41 6.13 -22.03 17.76
C GLU A 41 4.89 -21.71 18.59
N ALA A 42 5.01 -20.87 19.62
CA ALA A 42 3.89 -20.54 20.50
C ALA A 42 2.79 -19.82 19.73
N ARG A 43 3.18 -18.93 18.79
CA ARG A 43 2.24 -18.26 17.89
C ARG A 43 1.41 -19.25 17.08
N ASP A 44 2.04 -20.25 16.49
CA ASP A 44 1.34 -21.23 15.66
C ASP A 44 0.42 -22.11 16.51
N LYS A 45 0.90 -22.57 17.68
CA LYS A 45 0.09 -23.33 18.65
C LYS A 45 -1.10 -22.52 19.17
N PHE A 46 -0.93 -21.21 19.39
CA PHE A 46 -2.00 -20.31 19.81
C PHE A 46 -3.09 -20.16 18.72
N ILE A 47 -2.66 -19.99 17.46
CA ILE A 47 -3.58 -19.91 16.31
C ILE A 47 -4.37 -21.20 16.18
N LEU A 48 -3.71 -22.36 16.27
CA LEU A 48 -4.37 -23.67 16.18
C LEU A 48 -5.35 -23.90 17.34
N ALA A 49 -4.97 -23.56 18.58
CA ALA A 49 -5.84 -23.68 19.74
C ALA A 49 -7.07 -22.79 19.64
N THR A 50 -6.90 -21.56 19.14
CA THR A 50 -8.02 -20.63 18.89
C THR A 50 -8.95 -21.18 17.80
N GLU A 51 -8.40 -21.71 16.71
CA GLU A 51 -9.20 -22.28 15.63
C GLU A 51 -10.00 -23.50 16.10
N ALA A 52 -9.37 -24.40 16.87
CA ALA A 52 -10.04 -25.56 17.45
C ALA A 52 -11.20 -25.15 18.35
N TYR A 53 -10.97 -24.17 19.23
CA TYR A 53 -11.98 -23.63 20.12
C TYR A 53 -13.17 -23.01 19.35
N GLU A 54 -12.90 -22.15 18.38
CA GLU A 54 -13.96 -21.49 17.58
C GLU A 54 -14.84 -22.52 16.87
N PHE A 55 -14.24 -23.54 16.24
CA PHE A 55 -14.98 -24.58 15.53
C PHE A 55 -15.86 -25.40 16.46
N LEU A 56 -15.28 -25.91 17.55
CA LEU A 56 -15.96 -26.80 18.48
C LEU A 56 -17.11 -26.09 19.20
N ILE A 57 -16.95 -24.81 19.55
CA ILE A 57 -18.03 -24.02 20.16
C ILE A 57 -19.14 -23.74 19.15
N ALA A 58 -18.81 -23.33 17.93
CA ALA A 58 -19.82 -22.96 16.94
C ALA A 58 -20.63 -24.14 16.41
N ASN A 59 -20.09 -25.36 16.50
CA ASN A 59 -20.69 -26.56 15.90
C ASN A 59 -20.94 -27.69 16.89
N HIS A 60 -20.80 -27.48 18.21
CA HIS A 60 -20.93 -28.53 19.23
C HIS A 60 -22.20 -29.37 19.04
N GLU A 61 -23.35 -28.72 18.88
CA GLU A 61 -24.65 -29.38 18.68
C GLU A 61 -24.76 -30.07 17.31
N ARG A 62 -24.21 -29.45 16.25
CA ARG A 62 -24.26 -29.98 14.88
C ARG A 62 -23.40 -31.23 14.71
N ILE A 63 -22.30 -31.30 15.46
CA ILE A 63 -21.39 -32.43 15.48
C ILE A 63 -22.10 -33.68 16.03
N THR A 64 -22.97 -33.51 17.02
CA THR A 64 -23.66 -34.62 17.71
C THR A 64 -25.03 -34.94 17.11
N ALA A 65 -25.57 -34.11 16.21
CA ALA A 65 -26.93 -34.24 15.69
C ALA A 65 -27.08 -35.35 14.65
N ASN A 66 -26.41 -35.23 13.49
CA ASN A 66 -26.42 -36.23 12.41
C ASN A 66 -25.26 -36.00 11.42
N ASP A 67 -24.98 -37.00 10.59
CA ASP A 67 -23.88 -36.98 9.62
C ASP A 67 -23.99 -35.85 8.58
N GLU A 68 -25.21 -35.49 8.19
CA GLU A 68 -25.43 -34.42 7.20
C GLU A 68 -25.13 -33.03 7.76
N ALA A 69 -25.62 -32.73 8.96
CA ALA A 69 -25.32 -31.49 9.67
C ALA A 69 -23.82 -31.36 9.96
N TYR A 70 -23.16 -32.48 10.28
CA TYR A 70 -21.70 -32.53 10.42
C TYR A 70 -20.98 -32.15 9.12
N ARG A 71 -21.36 -32.76 7.98
CA ARG A 71 -20.77 -32.45 6.67
C ARG A 71 -20.97 -30.98 6.30
N GLN A 72 -22.18 -30.45 6.49
CA GLN A 72 -22.48 -29.05 6.23
C GLN A 72 -21.66 -28.10 7.12
N ALA A 73 -21.54 -28.41 8.42
CA ALA A 73 -20.72 -27.64 9.35
C ALA A 73 -19.24 -27.61 8.92
N MET A 74 -18.70 -28.75 8.49
CA MET A 74 -17.33 -28.87 7.99
C MET A 74 -17.10 -28.07 6.69
N ASP A 75 -18.04 -28.13 5.74
CA ASP A 75 -17.95 -27.39 4.48
C ASP A 75 -18.04 -25.88 4.70
N ASN A 76 -18.95 -25.44 5.55
CA ASN A 76 -19.09 -24.03 5.93
C ASN A 76 -17.81 -23.53 6.63
N TRP A 77 -17.23 -24.36 7.50
CA TRP A 77 -15.97 -24.03 8.17
C TRP A 77 -14.79 -23.94 7.20
N LYS A 78 -14.72 -24.84 6.21
CA LYS A 78 -13.71 -24.81 5.16
C LYS A 78 -13.80 -23.51 4.34
N LYS A 79 -15.01 -23.09 3.96
CA LYS A 79 -15.26 -21.81 3.27
C LYS A 79 -14.84 -20.63 4.15
N TYR A 80 -15.26 -20.61 5.41
CA TYR A 80 -14.89 -19.57 6.37
C TYR A 80 -13.37 -19.40 6.49
N ARG A 81 -12.62 -20.51 6.61
CA ARG A 81 -11.14 -20.47 6.67
C ARG A 81 -10.53 -19.89 5.39
N GLN A 82 -11.04 -20.30 4.23
CA GLN A 82 -10.57 -19.77 2.93
C GLN A 82 -10.80 -18.26 2.83
N ASP A 83 -11.95 -17.77 3.25
CA ASP A 83 -12.27 -16.34 3.20
C ASP A 83 -11.43 -15.52 4.18
N ARG A 84 -11.22 -16.01 5.40
CA ARG A 84 -10.32 -15.39 6.39
C ARG A 84 -8.88 -15.31 5.86
N SER A 85 -8.40 -16.35 5.18
CA SER A 85 -7.08 -16.36 4.52
C SER A 85 -6.99 -15.30 3.42
N LYS A 86 -7.98 -15.24 2.52
CA LYS A 86 -8.06 -14.20 1.48
C LYS A 86 -8.09 -12.79 2.07
N GLN A 87 -8.83 -12.57 3.16
CA GLN A 87 -8.90 -11.28 3.84
C GLN A 87 -7.53 -10.87 4.42
N ARG A 88 -6.82 -11.79 5.07
CA ARG A 88 -5.46 -11.55 5.58
C ARG A 88 -4.48 -11.22 4.45
N ALA A 89 -4.52 -11.95 3.34
CA ALA A 89 -3.71 -11.68 2.16
C ALA A 89 -4.00 -10.28 1.58
N ARG A 90 -5.28 -9.91 1.45
CA ARG A 90 -5.70 -8.56 1.03
C ARG A 90 -5.23 -7.47 1.99
N ALA A 91 -5.29 -7.72 3.30
CA ALA A 91 -4.83 -6.79 4.31
C ALA A 91 -3.31 -6.59 4.26
N TYR A 92 -2.54 -7.67 4.08
CA TYR A 92 -1.08 -7.61 3.91
C TYR A 92 -0.68 -6.84 2.64
N ALA A 93 -1.32 -7.14 1.50
CA ALA A 93 -1.12 -6.43 0.24
C ALA A 93 -1.39 -4.91 0.36
N ARG A 94 -2.40 -4.53 1.15
CA ARG A 94 -2.71 -3.11 1.41
C ARG A 94 -1.77 -2.47 2.45
N ALA A 95 -1.31 -3.21 3.45
CA ALA A 95 -0.53 -2.67 4.56
C ALA A 95 0.83 -2.10 4.12
N SER A 96 1.51 -2.74 3.16
CA SER A 96 2.80 -2.27 2.64
C SER A 96 2.67 -0.90 1.92
N TYR A 97 1.72 -0.77 1.00
CA TYR A 97 1.48 0.49 0.27
C TYR A 97 0.87 1.61 1.13
N VAL A 98 -0.07 1.27 2.02
CA VAL A 98 -0.74 2.25 2.91
C VAL A 98 0.20 2.80 3.98
N ARG A 99 1.19 2.00 4.43
CA ARG A 99 2.23 2.46 5.36
C ARG A 99 3.26 3.33 4.64
N PHE A 100 3.68 2.93 3.43
CA PHE A 100 4.61 3.70 2.59
C PHE A 100 4.13 5.13 2.32
N LYS A 101 2.87 5.33 1.91
CA LYS A 101 2.31 6.68 1.66
C LYS A 101 2.22 7.59 2.89
N LYS A 102 2.31 7.02 4.11
CA LYS A 102 2.31 7.76 5.38
C LYS A 102 3.71 8.12 5.85
N THR A 103 4.76 7.53 5.27
CA THR A 103 6.14 7.83 5.62
C THR A 103 6.51 9.27 5.27
N LYS A 104 7.48 9.84 6.00
CA LYS A 104 8.05 11.15 5.68
C LYS A 104 8.63 11.16 4.27
N PHE A 105 9.24 10.04 3.85
CA PHE A 105 9.83 9.84 2.52
C PHE A 105 8.84 10.10 1.37
N TYR A 106 7.68 9.45 1.36
CA TYR A 106 6.67 9.67 0.30
C TYR A 106 6.17 11.13 0.25
N LYS A 107 5.98 11.76 1.42
CA LYS A 107 5.58 13.17 1.50
C LYS A 107 6.68 14.11 1.03
N THR A 108 7.94 13.83 1.35
CA THR A 108 9.08 14.65 0.92
C THR A 108 9.34 14.50 -0.56
N THR A 109 9.33 13.28 -1.12
CA THR A 109 9.49 13.05 -2.56
C THR A 109 8.48 13.87 -3.36
N ARG A 110 7.21 13.87 -2.94
CA ARG A 110 6.17 14.68 -3.58
C ARG A 110 6.45 16.20 -3.54
N ILE A 111 7.06 16.70 -2.47
CA ILE A 111 7.45 18.11 -2.36
C ILE A 111 8.62 18.40 -3.30
N PHE A 112 9.63 17.52 -3.34
CA PHE A 112 10.77 17.64 -4.26
C PHE A 112 10.33 17.61 -5.73
N ASP A 113 9.35 16.78 -6.08
CA ASP A 113 8.80 16.72 -7.43
C ASP A 113 8.12 18.05 -7.80
N GLY A 114 7.37 18.66 -6.87
CA GLY A 114 6.75 19.97 -7.11
C GLY A 114 7.76 21.11 -7.24
N THR A 115 8.77 21.16 -6.36
CA THR A 115 9.77 22.24 -6.38
C THR A 115 10.68 22.17 -7.61
N THR A 116 11.06 20.97 -8.04
CA THR A 116 11.85 20.78 -9.27
C THR A 116 11.09 21.20 -10.52
N ILE A 117 9.79 20.92 -10.61
CA ILE A 117 8.94 21.37 -11.73
C ILE A 117 8.81 22.90 -11.77
N ILE A 118 8.63 23.55 -10.61
CA ILE A 118 8.57 25.02 -10.53
C ILE A 118 9.91 25.63 -10.91
N PHE A 119 11.01 25.08 -10.40
CA PHE A 119 12.36 25.53 -10.72
C PHE A 119 12.69 25.38 -12.21
N SER A 120 12.34 24.23 -12.83
CA SER A 120 12.55 24.03 -14.27
C SER A 120 11.72 24.99 -15.11
N LEU A 121 10.49 25.30 -14.69
CA LEU A 121 9.64 26.30 -15.35
C LEU A 121 10.27 27.70 -15.27
N VAL A 122 10.70 28.14 -14.07
CA VAL A 122 11.35 29.45 -13.90
C VAL A 122 12.63 29.54 -14.73
N LEU A 123 13.48 28.50 -14.69
CA LEU A 123 14.71 28.44 -15.47
C LEU A 123 14.43 28.52 -16.97
N SER A 124 13.41 27.80 -17.46
CA SER A 124 13.03 27.84 -18.89
C SER A 124 12.55 29.23 -19.33
N ILE A 125 11.78 29.93 -18.50
CA ILE A 125 11.34 31.31 -18.75
C ILE A 125 12.55 32.25 -18.73
N MET A 126 13.47 32.09 -17.79
CA MET A 126 14.69 32.89 -17.74
C MET A 126 15.54 32.72 -19.01
N ILE A 127 15.71 31.49 -19.51
CA ILE A 127 16.44 31.22 -20.77
C ILE A 127 15.80 31.99 -21.93
N VAL A 128 14.48 31.95 -22.06
CA VAL A 128 13.75 32.68 -23.11
C VAL A 128 13.96 34.19 -22.97
N ILE A 129 13.82 34.74 -21.76
CA ILE A 129 14.02 36.17 -21.49
C ILE A 129 15.45 36.61 -21.83
N TYR A 130 16.47 35.87 -21.36
CA TYR A 130 17.87 36.19 -21.64
C TYR A 130 18.20 36.07 -23.13
N THR A 131 17.60 35.11 -23.84
CA THR A 131 17.76 34.98 -25.28
C THR A 131 17.21 36.19 -26.03
N ILE A 132 16.03 36.69 -25.63
CA ILE A 132 15.40 37.89 -26.22
C ILE A 132 16.22 39.14 -25.89
N ILE A 133 16.53 39.38 -24.60
CA ILE A 133 17.29 40.55 -24.17
C ILE A 133 18.68 40.56 -24.79
N GLY A 134 19.38 39.42 -24.79
CA GLY A 134 20.72 39.30 -25.37
C GLY A 134 20.73 39.59 -26.87
N TYR A 135 19.71 39.15 -27.60
CA TYR A 135 19.57 39.46 -29.02
C TYR A 135 19.29 40.94 -29.26
N ILE A 136 18.39 41.56 -28.48
CA ILE A 136 18.12 43.01 -28.53
C ILE A 136 19.40 43.81 -28.22
N TYR A 137 20.14 43.42 -27.19
CA TYR A 137 21.39 44.07 -26.80
C TYR A 137 22.44 43.99 -27.91
N ARG A 138 22.57 42.83 -28.56
CA ARG A 138 23.47 42.61 -29.70
C ARG A 138 23.07 43.44 -30.93
N LEU A 139 21.77 43.65 -31.17
CA LEU A 139 21.31 44.56 -32.23
C LEU A 139 21.64 46.03 -31.91
N ALA A 140 21.55 46.43 -30.64
CA ALA A 140 21.88 47.79 -30.21
C ALA A 140 23.40 48.06 -30.17
N HIS A 141 24.24 47.03 -29.97
CA HIS A 141 25.69 47.14 -29.87
C HIS A 141 26.37 46.13 -30.83
N PRO A 142 26.44 46.44 -32.14
CA PRO A 142 27.11 45.57 -33.09
C PRO A 142 28.62 45.50 -32.79
N LEU A 143 29.18 44.30 -32.86
CA LEU A 143 30.63 44.10 -32.72
C LEU A 143 31.38 44.71 -33.93
N PRO A 144 32.64 45.13 -33.74
CA PRO A 144 33.44 45.73 -34.81
C PRO A 144 33.77 44.78 -35.98
N ASP A 145 33.60 43.46 -35.79
CA ASP A 145 33.75 42.44 -36.84
C ASP A 145 32.43 42.19 -37.59
N PRO A 146 32.46 41.89 -38.90
CA PRO A 146 31.28 41.87 -39.79
C PRO A 146 30.39 40.63 -39.63
N GLU A 147 30.60 39.80 -38.61
CA GLU A 147 29.72 38.67 -38.32
C GLU A 147 28.40 39.19 -37.71
N MET A 148 27.48 39.52 -38.61
CA MET A 148 26.10 39.91 -38.32
C MET A 148 25.48 38.96 -37.27
N PRO A 149 24.64 39.47 -36.36
CA PRO A 149 23.93 38.62 -35.42
C PRO A 149 23.11 37.56 -36.16
N THR A 150 23.51 36.30 -36.00
CA THR A 150 22.89 35.21 -36.73
C THR A 150 21.47 35.00 -36.20
N ILE A 151 20.48 35.49 -36.94
CA ILE A 151 19.04 35.29 -36.68
C ILE A 151 18.76 33.80 -36.44
N VAL A 152 19.47 32.94 -37.17
CA VAL A 152 19.39 31.47 -37.04
C VAL A 152 19.70 31.01 -35.61
N VAL A 153 20.79 31.51 -34.99
CA VAL A 153 21.18 31.14 -33.62
C VAL A 153 20.15 31.63 -32.61
N PHE A 154 19.63 32.85 -32.80
CA PHE A 154 18.54 33.39 -31.99
C PHE A 154 17.29 32.50 -32.06
N LEU A 155 16.84 32.14 -33.27
CA LEU A 155 15.68 31.28 -33.47
C LEU A 155 15.89 29.87 -32.90
N MET A 156 17.09 29.29 -33.03
CA MET A 156 17.41 28.00 -32.41
C MET A 156 17.33 28.04 -30.89
N LEU A 157 17.91 29.05 -30.25
CA LEU A 157 17.86 29.21 -28.79
C LEU A 157 16.45 29.52 -28.29
N LEU A 158 15.68 30.33 -29.03
CA LEU A 158 14.31 30.68 -28.71
C LEU A 158 13.39 29.45 -28.78
N THR A 159 13.52 28.66 -29.84
CA THR A 159 12.74 27.42 -30.01
C THR A 159 13.09 26.41 -28.92
N LEU A 160 14.38 26.24 -28.59
CA LEU A 160 14.83 25.40 -27.48
C LEU A 160 14.26 25.88 -26.13
N GLY A 161 14.31 27.16 -25.82
CA GLY A 161 13.71 27.71 -24.61
C GLY A 161 12.20 27.45 -24.53
N MET A 162 11.49 27.63 -25.63
CA MET A 162 10.05 27.36 -25.71
C MET A 162 9.70 25.88 -25.52
N THR A 163 10.51 24.93 -26.03
CA THR A 163 10.27 23.50 -25.78
C THR A 163 10.40 23.17 -24.29
N PHE A 164 11.40 23.73 -23.59
CA PHE A 164 11.54 23.55 -22.14
C PHE A 164 10.35 24.13 -21.35
N VAL A 165 9.81 25.27 -21.77
CA VAL A 165 8.59 25.85 -21.18
C VAL A 165 7.40 24.90 -21.37
N VAL A 166 7.16 24.42 -22.59
CA VAL A 166 6.04 23.51 -22.88
C VAL A 166 6.15 22.22 -22.07
N VAL A 167 7.33 21.60 -22.02
CA VAL A 167 7.58 20.39 -21.22
C VAL A 167 7.32 20.67 -19.74
N SER A 168 7.83 21.78 -19.20
CA SER A 168 7.61 22.14 -17.79
C SER A 168 6.13 22.38 -17.47
N LEU A 169 5.36 22.96 -18.39
CA LEU A 169 3.90 23.14 -18.25
C LEU A 169 3.14 21.80 -18.28
N ILE A 170 3.55 20.85 -19.12
CA ILE A 170 2.97 19.49 -19.15
C ILE A 170 3.19 18.80 -17.80
N TYR A 171 4.42 18.84 -17.27
CA TYR A 171 4.73 18.26 -15.96
C TYR A 171 3.98 18.97 -14.83
N LEU A 172 3.86 20.30 -14.87
CA LEU A 172 3.08 21.07 -13.90
C LEU A 172 1.60 20.68 -13.91
N LYS A 173 1.00 20.54 -15.11
CA LYS A 173 -0.39 20.09 -15.25
C LYS A 173 -0.57 18.68 -14.67
N ALA A 174 0.31 17.74 -15.00
CA ALA A 174 0.28 16.37 -14.47
C ALA A 174 0.44 16.35 -12.92
N TYR A 175 1.31 17.19 -12.37
CA TYR A 175 1.47 17.35 -10.93
C TYR A 175 0.19 17.90 -10.27
N ILE A 176 -0.46 18.91 -10.87
CA ILE A 176 -1.73 19.46 -10.37
C ILE A 176 -2.83 18.40 -10.40
N GLU A 177 -2.96 17.64 -11.48
CA GLU A 177 -3.98 16.59 -11.61
C GLU A 177 -3.80 15.46 -10.59
N THR A 178 -2.57 15.00 -10.36
CA THR A 178 -2.28 14.01 -9.32
C THR A 178 -2.44 14.56 -7.90
N SER A 179 -2.37 15.87 -7.70
CA SER A 179 -2.56 16.54 -6.40
C SER A 179 -4.03 16.68 -5.98
N LYS A 180 -4.97 16.76 -6.93
CA LYS A 180 -6.41 16.83 -6.66
C LYS A 180 -6.88 15.48 -6.11
N LYS A 181 -7.08 15.40 -4.77
CA LYS A 181 -7.70 14.21 -4.13
C LYS A 181 -9.03 13.90 -4.83
N PRO A 182 -9.36 12.61 -5.09
CA PRO A 182 -10.70 12.27 -5.52
C PRO A 182 -11.67 12.72 -4.44
N ARG A 183 -12.56 13.66 -4.78
CA ARG A 183 -13.72 14.00 -3.95
C ARG A 183 -14.42 12.68 -3.64
N LYS A 184 -14.46 12.30 -2.36
CA LYS A 184 -15.31 11.20 -1.90
C LYS A 184 -16.71 11.49 -2.44
N LYS A 185 -17.19 10.66 -3.38
CA LYS A 185 -18.61 10.61 -3.69
C LYS A 185 -19.28 10.15 -2.39
N ALA A 186 -19.96 11.09 -1.73
CA ALA A 186 -20.93 10.82 -0.68
C ALA A 186 -22.14 10.15 -1.32
#